data_AF-A0A081TXM2-F1
#
_entry.id   AF-A0A081TXM2-F1
#
_cell.length_a   1.000
_cell.length_b   1.000
_cell.length_c   1.000
_cell.angle_alpha   90.00
_cell.angle_beta   90.00
_cell.angle_gamma   90.00
#
_symmetry.space_group_name_H-M   'P 1'
#
loop_
_entity.id
_entity.type
_entity.pdbx_description
1 polymer ?
#
loop_
_entity_poly.entity_id
_entity_poly.type
_entity_poly.pdbx_seq_one_letter_code
_entity_poly.pdbx_strand_id
1 'polypeptide(L)' 'MMEISRSLLCKLEHGKNMSTEKLADIIAYYIAFIEENSEVKISCREILNEIIMQASPFS' A
#
# COMPACT_ATOMS: atom_id res chain seq x y z
N MET A 1 -2.04 -14.07 9.14
CA MET A 1 -0.95 -13.11 8.83
C MET A 1 -0.43 -13.43 7.45
N MET A 2 -0.67 -12.55 6.48
CA MET A 2 -0.23 -12.73 5.10
C MET A 2 1.22 -12.21 5.01
N GLU A 3 2.23 -13.07 4.85
CA GLU A 3 3.63 -12.61 4.77
C GLU A 3 3.92 -12.04 3.37
N ILE A 4 4.18 -10.74 3.27
CA ILE A 4 4.81 -10.17 2.08
C ILE A 4 6.31 -10.48 2.08
N SER A 5 6.79 -11.02 0.96
CA SER A 5 8.23 -11.23 0.76
C SER A 5 8.97 -9.90 0.83
N ARG A 6 9.98 -9.78 1.70
CA ARG A 6 10.93 -8.64 1.73
C ARG A 6 11.50 -8.29 0.35
N SER A 7 11.64 -9.29 -0.52
CA SER A 7 12.10 -9.09 -1.90
C SER A 7 11.15 -8.24 -2.75
N LEU A 8 9.86 -8.22 -2.42
CA LEU A 8 8.82 -7.45 -3.08
C LEU A 8 8.92 -5.97 -2.67
N LEU A 9 9.16 -5.71 -1.37
CA LEU A 9 9.38 -4.37 -0.84
C LEU A 9 10.66 -3.72 -1.40
N CYS A 10 11.76 -4.47 -1.47
CA CYS A 10 12.99 -3.95 -2.10
C CYS A 10 12.80 -3.64 -3.60
N LYS A 11 11.92 -4.34 -4.31
CA LYS A 11 11.64 -4.04 -5.74
C LYS A 11 10.90 -2.71 -5.90
N LEU A 12 10.03 -2.35 -4.95
CA LEU A 12 9.37 -1.03 -4.92
C LEU A 12 10.38 0.09 -4.66
N GLU A 13 11.24 -0.06 -3.64
CA GLU A 13 12.26 0.95 -3.30
C GLU A 13 13.23 1.23 -4.45
N HIS A 14 13.49 0.22 -5.29
CA HIS A 14 14.48 0.32 -6.37
C HIS A 14 13.85 0.64 -7.73
N GLY A 15 12.56 1.02 -7.77
CA GLY A 15 11.89 1.48 -8.99
C GLY A 15 11.90 0.46 -10.14
N LYS A 16 11.97 -0.84 -9.83
CA LYS A 16 11.95 -1.87 -10.87
C LYS A 16 10.52 -2.04 -11.39
N ASN A 17 10.38 -2.24 -12.71
CA ASN A 17 9.11 -2.53 -13.36
C ASN A 17 8.40 -3.70 -12.65
N MET A 18 7.31 -3.38 -11.96
CA MET A 18 6.43 -4.32 -11.27
C MET A 18 5.12 -4.40 -12.05
N SER A 19 4.53 -5.60 -12.17
CA SER A 19 3.21 -5.72 -12.78
C SER A 19 2.15 -5.06 -11.89
N THR A 20 1.11 -4.51 -12.50
CA THR A 20 -0.01 -3.90 -11.78
C THR A 20 -0.64 -4.85 -10.76
N GLU A 21 -0.69 -6.15 -11.08
CA GLU A 21 -1.17 -7.20 -10.16
C GLU A 21 -0.34 -7.27 -8.87
N LYS A 22 1.00 -7.27 -8.99
CA LYS A 22 1.88 -7.30 -7.81
C LYS A 22 1.82 -6.01 -7.00
N LEU A 23 1.58 -4.88 -7.65
CA LEU A 23 1.36 -3.61 -6.97
C LEU A 23 0.03 -3.64 -6.18
N ALA A 24 -1.03 -4.18 -6.77
CA ALA A 24 -2.33 -4.34 -6.11
C ALA A 24 -2.24 -5.23 -4.87
N ASP A 25 -1.50 -6.35 -4.93
CA ASP A 25 -1.26 -7.23 -3.79
C ASP A 25 -0.56 -6.51 -2.63
N ILE A 26 0.41 -5.64 -2.94
CA ILE A 26 1.12 -4.85 -1.92
C ILE A 26 0.22 -3.81 -1.27
N ILE A 27 -0.57 -3.09 -2.08
CA ILE A 27 -1.52 -2.10 -1.58
C ILE A 27 -2.54 -2.79 -0.66
N ALA A 28 -3.10 -3.92 -1.08
CA ALA A 28 -4.05 -4.69 -0.27
C ALA A 28 -3.45 -5.13 1.08
N TYR A 29 -2.20 -5.59 1.08
CA TYR A 29 -1.50 -5.93 2.33
C TYR A 29 -1.35 -4.75 3.27
N TYR A 30 -0.87 -3.60 2.78
CA TYR A 30 -0.65 -2.43 3.63
C TYR A 30 -1.95 -1.88 4.18
N ILE A 31 -3.03 -1.91 3.39
CA ILE A 31 -4.36 -1.56 3.85
C ILE A 31 -4.80 -2.48 4.99
N ALA A 32 -4.71 -3.80 4.81
CA ALA A 32 -5.08 -4.77 5.85
C ALA A 32 -4.23 -4.59 7.12
N PHE A 33 -2.92 -4.33 6.97
CA PHE A 33 -2.02 -4.05 8.09
C PHE A 33 -2.44 -2.80 8.87
N ILE A 34 -2.80 -1.71 8.17
CA ILE A 34 -3.27 -0.48 8.82
C ILE A 34 -4.61 -0.72 9.52
N GLU A 35 -5.55 -1.41 8.88
CA GLU A 35 -6.85 -1.74 9.48
C GLU A 35 -6.70 -2.61 10.74
N GLU A 36 -5.78 -3.58 10.75
CA GLU A 36 -5.50 -4.44 11.92
C GLU A 36 -4.82 -3.70 13.08
N ASN A 37 -4.02 -2.67 12.79
CA ASN A 37 -3.17 -2.00 13.79
C ASN A 37 -3.65 -0.59 14.16
N SER A 38 -4.68 -0.05 13.49
CA SER A 38 -5.23 1.26 13.79
C SER A 38 -6.18 1.20 14.99
N GLU A 39 -5.98 2.10 15.96
CA GLU A 39 -6.90 2.30 17.09
C GLU A 39 -8.27 2.84 16.64
N VAL A 40 -8.30 3.51 15.48
CA VAL A 40 -9.51 4.02 14.86
C VAL A 40 -9.90 3.09 13.71
N LYS A 41 -11.19 2.80 13.55
CA LYS A 41 -11.68 2.14 12.33
C LYS A 41 -11.51 3.10 11.15
N ILE A 42 -10.47 2.87 10.36
CA ILE A 42 -10.19 3.59 9.13
C ILE A 42 -10.55 2.64 7.98
N SER A 43 -11.31 3.11 7.00
CA SER A 43 -11.65 2.28 5.84
C SER A 43 -10.51 2.25 4.82
N CYS A 44 -10.36 1.13 4.10
CA CYS A 44 -9.50 1.02 2.92
C CYS A 44 -9.62 2.23 1.97
N ARG A 45 -10.85 2.75 1.81
CA ARG A 45 -11.16 3.86 0.90
C ARG A 45 -10.54 5.18 1.37
N GLU A 46 -10.56 5.44 2.68
CA GLU A 46 -9.94 6.64 3.26
C GLU A 46 -8.42 6.59 3.14
N ILE A 47 -7.82 5.43 3.40
CA ILE A 47 -6.37 5.21 3.24
C ILE A 47 -5.95 5.45 1.79
N LEU A 48 -6.68 4.86 0.83
CA LEU A 48 -6.41 5.04 -0.59
C LEU A 48 -6.54 6.50 -1.05
N ASN A 49 -7.59 7.19 -0.59
CA ASN A 49 -7.81 8.59 -0.94
C ASN A 49 -6.67 9.49 -0.44
N GLU A 50 -6.20 9.30 0.80
CA GLU A 50 -5.05 10.04 1.34
C GLU A 50 -3.76 9.79 0.55
N ILE A 51 -3.47 8.53 0.22
CA ILE A 51 -2.29 8.19 -0.60
C ILE A 51 -2.37 8.89 -1.97
N ILE A 52 -3.54 8.91 -2.60
CA ILE A 52 -3.74 9.58 -3.90
C ILE A 52 -3.59 11.09 -3.76
N MET A 53 -4.13 11.69 -2.68
CA MET A 53 -3.99 13.13 -2.43
C MET A 53 -2.53 13.54 -2.24
N GLN A 54 -1.77 12.79 -1.45
CA GLN A 54 -0.35 13.06 -1.16
C GLN A 54 0.55 12.83 -2.38
N ALA A 55 0.18 11.91 -3.27
CA ALA A 55 0.94 11.62 -4.50
C ALA A 55 0.64 12.61 -5.65
N SER A 56 -0.37 13.48 -5.50
CA SER A 56 -0.71 14.46 -6.53
C SER A 56 0.32 15.60 -6.52
N PRO A 57 1.03 15.87 -7.62
CA PRO A 57 2.01 16.96 -7.69
C PRO A 57 1.38 18.37 -7.73
N PHE A 58 0.08 18.48 -7.51
CA PHE A 58 -0.70 19.73 -7.62
C PHE A 58 -1.38 20.15 -6.31
N SER A 59 -1.03 19.56 -5.17
CA SER A 59 -1.43 20.05 -3.83
C SER A 59 -0.46 21.09 -3.29
#